data_AF-A0A7V9ESV2-F1
#
_entry.id   AF-A0A7V9ESV2-F1
#
_cell.length_a   1.000
_cell.length_b   1.000
_cell.length_c   1.000
_cell.angle_alpha   90.00
_cell.angle_beta   90.00
_cell.angle_gamma   90.00
#
_symmetry.space_group_name_H-M   'P 1'
#
loop_
_entity.id
_entity.type
_entity.pdbx_description
1 polymer ?
#
loop_
_entity_poly.entity_id
_entity_poly.type
_entity_poly.pdbx_seq_one_letter_code
_entity_poly.pdbx_strand_id
1 'polypeptide(L)'
;PEASKVVPWFKEAYRGPGVSVCKGRWLAIRKGNRTVYAQWEDAGPFRTDHWEYVFGNERPKPNLNRGAGLDVSPAVRDYLGMSDTDVTDWKFVEFSDVPPGPWAKRGNNNTFVINQRKAEQQMAKAKEKSSVIFR
;
A
#
# COMPACT_ATOMS: atom_id res chain seq x y z
N PRO A 1 -6.96 -17.12 -15.17
CA PRO A 1 -6.28 -16.11 -14.31
C PRO A 1 -6.19 -16.59 -12.86
N GLU A 2 -4.99 -16.54 -12.30
CA GLU A 2 -4.60 -17.04 -10.97
C GLU A 2 -5.11 -16.11 -9.87
N ALA A 3 -5.21 -14.81 -10.15
CA ALA A 3 -5.53 -13.76 -9.18
C ALA A 3 -6.78 -14.05 -8.34
N SER A 4 -7.86 -14.58 -8.94
CA SER A 4 -9.10 -14.91 -8.22
C SER A 4 -8.99 -16.08 -7.25
N LYS A 5 -7.92 -16.88 -7.36
CA LYS A 5 -7.63 -18.03 -6.51
C LYS A 5 -6.61 -17.71 -5.42
N VAL A 6 -5.68 -16.77 -5.69
CA VAL A 6 -4.48 -16.56 -4.85
C VAL A 6 -4.48 -15.24 -4.10
N VAL A 7 -5.16 -14.19 -4.58
CA VAL A 7 -5.20 -12.90 -3.90
C VAL A 7 -6.23 -12.97 -2.78
N PRO A 8 -5.84 -12.80 -1.49
CA PRO A 8 -6.74 -13.06 -0.36
C PRO A 8 -8.01 -12.21 -0.34
N TRP A 9 -7.95 -11.00 -0.91
CA TRP A 9 -9.04 -10.01 -0.94
C TRP A 9 -9.68 -9.85 -2.32
N PHE A 10 -9.51 -10.82 -3.22
CA PHE A 10 -9.96 -10.67 -4.61
C PHE A 10 -11.46 -10.40 -4.71
N LYS A 11 -12.27 -11.14 -3.95
CA LYS A 11 -13.74 -11.06 -4.01
C LYS A 11 -14.24 -9.68 -3.62
N GLU A 12 -13.62 -9.06 -2.64
CA GLU A 12 -13.97 -7.76 -2.10
C GLU A 12 -13.46 -6.62 -2.99
N ALA A 13 -12.27 -6.79 -3.60
CA ALA A 13 -11.58 -5.74 -4.34
C ALA A 13 -11.88 -5.71 -5.85
N TYR A 14 -12.32 -6.83 -6.44
CA TYR A 14 -12.53 -6.89 -7.90
C TYR A 14 -13.63 -5.93 -8.37
N ARG A 15 -13.33 -5.12 -9.38
CA ARG A 15 -14.27 -4.14 -9.98
C ARG A 15 -14.41 -4.28 -11.50
N GLY A 16 -13.85 -5.34 -12.07
CA GLY A 16 -13.87 -5.58 -13.51
C GLY A 16 -12.48 -5.63 -14.14
N PRO A 17 -12.41 -5.93 -15.45
CA PRO A 17 -11.15 -6.02 -16.17
C PRO A 17 -10.35 -4.71 -16.13
N GLY A 18 -9.02 -4.81 -16.10
CA GLY A 18 -8.12 -3.65 -16.10
C GLY A 18 -8.02 -2.89 -14.77
N VAL A 19 -8.83 -3.24 -13.76
CA VAL A 19 -8.74 -2.65 -12.42
C VAL A 19 -7.86 -3.53 -11.53
N SER A 20 -6.79 -2.95 -10.98
CA SER A 20 -5.90 -3.66 -10.06
C SER A 20 -6.60 -3.98 -8.75
N VAL A 21 -6.48 -5.22 -8.28
CA VAL A 21 -6.90 -5.64 -6.94
C VAL A 21 -5.82 -5.43 -5.89
N CYS A 22 -4.58 -5.15 -6.28
CA CYS A 22 -3.43 -5.00 -5.35
C CYS A 22 -3.08 -3.55 -5.05
N LYS A 23 -3.37 -2.63 -5.98
CA LYS A 23 -2.95 -1.24 -5.88
C LYS A 23 -3.54 -0.55 -4.64
N GLY A 24 -2.70 0.21 -3.93
CA GLY A 24 -3.07 1.02 -2.77
C GLY A 24 -3.18 0.23 -1.46
N ARG A 25 -2.96 -1.09 -1.46
CA ARG A 25 -2.91 -1.91 -0.23
C ARG A 25 -1.72 -1.50 0.62
N TRP A 26 -1.89 -1.53 1.94
CA TRP A 26 -0.85 -1.13 2.88
C TRP A 26 0.06 -2.29 3.26
N LEU A 27 1.35 -1.98 3.40
CA LEU A 27 2.38 -2.87 3.89
C LEU A 27 3.03 -2.26 5.13
N ALA A 28 3.34 -3.10 6.11
CA ALA A 28 4.30 -2.79 7.16
C ALA A 28 5.64 -3.41 6.77
N ILE A 29 6.69 -2.60 6.68
CA ILE A 29 8.05 -2.99 6.31
C ILE A 29 8.95 -2.73 7.52
N ARG A 30 9.68 -3.74 7.99
CA ARG A 30 10.46 -3.68 9.23
C ARG A 30 11.93 -4.03 9.00
N LYS A 31 12.80 -3.14 9.46
CA LYS A 31 14.25 -3.35 9.56
C LYS A 31 14.74 -3.04 10.96
N GLY A 32 15.30 -4.05 11.64
CA GLY A 32 15.71 -3.93 13.04
C GLY A 32 14.53 -3.52 13.93
N ASN A 33 14.67 -2.40 14.65
CA ASN A 33 13.65 -1.84 15.54
C ASN A 33 12.76 -0.77 14.87
N ARG A 34 12.90 -0.53 13.55
CA ARG A 34 12.12 0.47 12.82
C ARG A 34 11.09 -0.21 11.93
N THR A 35 9.89 0.36 11.90
CA THR A 35 8.81 -0.05 10.98
C THR A 35 8.29 1.16 10.24
N VAL A 36 8.13 1.02 8.93
CA VAL A 36 7.51 2.02 8.06
C VAL A 36 6.30 1.40 7.38
N TYR A 37 5.28 2.23 7.16
CA TYR A 37 4.08 1.83 6.44
C TYR A 37 4.08 2.48 5.06
N ALA A 38 3.80 1.69 4.03
CA ALA A 38 3.81 2.14 2.64
C ALA A 38 2.66 1.51 1.86
N GLN A 39 2.23 2.18 0.79
CA GLN A 39 1.24 1.63 -0.13
C GLN A 39 1.89 0.96 -1.34
N TRP A 40 1.28 -0.14 -1.77
CA TRP A 40 1.69 -0.84 -2.99
C TRP A 40 1.21 -0.07 -4.23
N GLU A 41 2.15 0.52 -4.98
CA GLU A 41 1.81 1.32 -6.16
C GLU A 41 2.22 0.69 -7.50
N ASP A 42 3.19 -0.24 -7.53
CA ASP A 42 3.72 -0.80 -8.78
C ASP A 42 4.13 -2.28 -8.66
N ALA A 43 4.14 -3.01 -9.78
CA ALA A 43 4.56 -4.41 -9.86
C ALA A 43 5.91 -4.54 -10.58
N GLY A 44 6.89 -5.20 -9.96
CA GLY A 44 8.22 -5.36 -10.54
C GLY A 44 9.32 -5.33 -9.47
N PRO A 45 10.60 -5.14 -9.86
CA PRO A 45 11.09 -4.75 -11.20
C PRO A 45 11.50 -5.93 -12.10
N PHE A 46 11.53 -7.17 -11.60
CA PHE A 46 12.12 -8.31 -12.32
C PHE A 46 11.14 -9.39 -12.77
N ARG A 47 10.07 -9.61 -12.00
CA ARG A 47 9.06 -10.64 -12.25
C ARG A 47 7.71 -10.12 -11.79
N THR A 48 6.66 -10.46 -12.54
CA THR A 48 5.27 -10.09 -12.22
C THR A 48 4.38 -11.32 -12.05
N ASP A 49 4.95 -12.51 -12.18
CA ASP A 49 4.27 -13.81 -12.18
C ASP A 49 4.56 -14.66 -10.93
N HIS A 50 5.38 -14.18 -9.98
CA HIS A 50 5.77 -14.92 -8.77
C HIS A 50 4.85 -14.64 -7.58
N TRP A 51 3.59 -15.03 -7.71
CA TRP A 51 2.57 -14.82 -6.69
C TRP A 51 2.81 -15.64 -5.41
N GLU A 52 3.55 -16.75 -5.49
CA GLU A 52 3.89 -17.62 -4.36
C GLU A 52 4.75 -16.93 -3.30
N TYR A 53 5.58 -15.96 -3.71
CA TYR A 53 6.32 -15.10 -2.79
C TYR A 53 5.43 -14.01 -2.17
N VAL A 54 4.52 -13.45 -2.97
CA VAL A 54 3.68 -12.31 -2.55
C VAL A 54 2.54 -12.76 -1.63
N PHE A 55 1.86 -13.85 -1.98
CA PHE A 55 0.66 -14.33 -1.30
C PHE A 55 0.83 -15.73 -0.68
N GLY A 56 1.99 -16.36 -0.88
CA GLY A 56 2.35 -17.64 -0.29
C GLY A 56 3.52 -17.52 0.70
N ASN A 57 4.29 -18.59 0.82
CA ASN A 57 5.40 -18.70 1.77
C ASN A 57 6.78 -18.82 1.10
N GLU A 58 6.87 -18.64 -0.22
CA GLU A 58 8.16 -18.73 -0.91
C GLU A 58 9.04 -17.51 -0.61
N ARG A 59 10.36 -17.67 -0.76
CA ARG A 59 11.31 -16.56 -0.80
C ARG A 59 11.38 -15.99 -2.23
N PRO A 60 11.78 -14.72 -2.42
CA PRO A 60 11.95 -14.19 -3.77
C PRO A 60 12.95 -15.03 -4.55
N LYS A 61 12.66 -15.29 -5.83
CA LYS A 61 13.57 -16.02 -6.73
C LYS A 61 14.84 -15.20 -6.98
N PRO A 62 16.00 -15.87 -7.19
CA PRO A 62 17.23 -15.19 -7.60
C PRO A 62 17.02 -14.27 -8.82
N ASN A 63 17.66 -13.10 -8.78
CA ASN A 63 17.65 -12.09 -9.84
C ASN A 63 18.96 -11.28 -9.78
N LEU A 64 19.14 -10.31 -10.68
CA LEU A 64 20.35 -9.47 -10.76
C LEU A 64 20.65 -8.74 -9.45
N ASN A 65 19.63 -8.50 -8.62
CA ASN A 65 19.75 -7.89 -7.29
C ASN A 65 19.73 -8.94 -6.16
N ARG A 66 20.35 -10.10 -6.38
CA ARG A 66 20.56 -11.16 -5.37
C ARG A 66 19.25 -11.69 -4.76
N GLY A 67 18.17 -11.71 -5.55
CA GLY A 67 16.87 -12.17 -5.06
C GLY A 67 16.08 -11.08 -4.32
N ALA A 68 16.20 -9.82 -4.76
CA ALA A 68 15.34 -8.75 -4.26
C ALA A 68 13.88 -9.05 -4.59
N GLY A 69 13.01 -9.02 -3.58
CA GLY A 69 11.57 -9.23 -3.73
C GLY A 69 10.71 -8.02 -3.36
N LEU A 70 11.30 -6.91 -2.95
CA LEU A 70 10.58 -5.69 -2.62
C LEU A 70 11.40 -4.51 -3.10
N ASP A 71 10.83 -3.71 -3.99
CA ASP A 71 11.38 -2.42 -4.36
C ASP A 71 10.69 -1.32 -3.56
N VAL A 72 11.48 -0.42 -2.98
CA VAL A 72 11.00 0.57 -2.02
C VAL A 72 11.38 1.97 -2.46
N SER A 73 10.46 2.91 -2.26
CA SER A 73 10.75 4.32 -2.59
C SER A 73 11.92 4.86 -1.75
N PRO A 74 12.60 5.93 -2.22
CA PRO A 74 13.66 6.61 -1.46
C PRO A 74 13.23 6.97 -0.03
N ALA A 75 11.98 7.42 0.16
CA ALA A 75 11.47 7.77 1.49
C ALA A 75 11.40 6.58 2.45
N VAL A 76 11.09 5.38 1.95
CA VAL A 76 11.08 4.14 2.75
C VAL A 76 12.52 3.73 3.09
N ARG A 77 13.41 3.73 2.08
CA ARG A 77 14.84 3.43 2.24
C ARG A 77 15.48 4.34 3.29
N ASP A 78 15.28 5.65 3.17
CA ASP A 78 15.90 6.65 4.05
C ASP A 78 15.37 6.55 5.48
N TYR A 79 14.06 6.31 5.67
CA TYR A 79 13.48 6.13 7.00
C TYR A 79 14.04 4.90 7.73
N LEU A 80 14.16 3.78 7.00
CA LEU A 80 14.68 2.52 7.52
C LEU A 80 16.21 2.48 7.62
N GLY A 81 16.92 3.43 7.00
CA GLY A 81 18.40 3.39 6.91
C GLY A 81 18.87 2.13 6.17
N MET A 82 18.29 1.88 4.99
CA MET A 82 18.64 0.75 4.13
C MET A 82 19.80 1.11 3.22
N SER A 83 20.66 0.14 2.94
CA SER A 83 21.61 0.19 1.82
C SER A 83 20.90 -0.02 0.47
N ASP A 84 21.64 0.08 -0.65
CA ASP A 84 21.09 -0.13 -2.00
C ASP A 84 20.40 -1.48 -2.18
N THR A 85 20.89 -2.52 -1.50
CA THR A 85 20.21 -3.82 -1.38
C THR A 85 20.38 -4.30 0.05
N ASP A 86 19.27 -4.67 0.68
CA ASP A 86 19.23 -4.98 2.10
C ASP A 86 18.13 -6.01 2.41
N VAL A 87 18.11 -6.51 3.64
CA VAL A 87 17.12 -7.48 4.13
C VAL A 87 16.12 -6.79 5.05
N THR A 88 14.84 -7.07 4.82
CA THR A 88 13.73 -6.54 5.60
C THR A 88 12.66 -7.61 5.76
N ASP A 89 11.88 -7.52 6.83
CA ASP A 89 10.59 -8.20 6.91
C ASP A 89 9.51 -7.30 6.32
N TRP A 90 8.44 -7.90 5.78
CA TRP A 90 7.25 -7.16 5.41
C TRP A 90 5.99 -8.01 5.57
N LYS A 91 4.84 -7.35 5.70
CA LYS A 91 3.52 -7.99 5.67
C LYS A 91 2.45 -7.01 5.17
N PHE A 92 1.36 -7.55 4.63
CA PHE A 92 0.14 -6.76 4.44
C PHE A 92 -0.46 -6.34 5.78
N VAL A 93 -1.05 -5.15 5.80
CA VAL A 93 -1.81 -4.62 6.94
C VAL A 93 -3.05 -3.90 6.44
N GLU A 94 -4.11 -3.87 7.26
CA GLU A 94 -5.26 -3.02 6.97
C GLU A 94 -4.98 -1.58 7.38
N PHE A 95 -5.68 -0.62 6.75
CA PHE A 95 -5.49 0.80 7.06
C PHE A 95 -5.75 1.14 8.54
N SER A 96 -6.67 0.40 9.20
CA SER A 96 -6.93 0.54 10.63
C SER A 96 -5.71 0.24 11.50
N ASP A 97 -4.77 -0.54 11.00
CA ASP A 97 -3.54 -0.94 11.70
C ASP A 97 -2.37 0.01 11.37
N VAL A 98 -2.59 1.04 10.55
CA VAL A 98 -1.59 2.01 10.14
C VAL A 98 -1.68 3.24 11.04
N PRO A 99 -0.76 3.42 12.01
CA PRO A 99 -0.80 4.59 12.88
C PRO A 99 -0.47 5.87 12.09
N PRO A 100 -0.84 7.05 12.59
CA PRO A 100 -0.35 8.31 12.07
C PRO A 100 1.19 8.32 12.10
N GLY A 101 1.80 8.75 10.99
CA GLY A 101 3.26 8.82 10.87
C GLY A 101 3.70 9.58 9.62
N PRO A 102 5.01 9.63 9.32
CA PRO A 102 5.52 10.36 8.16
C PRO A 102 4.87 9.95 6.83
N TRP A 103 4.51 8.67 6.68
CA TRP A 103 3.81 8.13 5.50
C TRP A 103 2.44 8.77 5.24
N ALA A 104 1.73 9.25 6.26
CA ALA A 104 0.45 9.93 6.09
C ALA A 104 0.58 11.24 5.28
N LYS A 105 1.78 11.82 5.26
CA LYS A 105 2.10 13.09 4.60
C LYS A 105 2.76 12.91 3.23
N ARG A 106 2.90 11.68 2.74
CA ARG A 106 3.56 11.38 1.45
C ARG A 106 2.52 11.10 0.37
N GLY A 107 2.67 11.75 -0.78
CA GLY A 107 1.76 11.61 -1.91
C GLY A 107 0.39 12.26 -1.67
N ASN A 108 -0.38 12.40 -2.75
CA ASN A 108 -1.72 13.00 -2.73
C ASN A 108 -2.85 11.95 -2.84
N ASN A 109 -2.48 10.68 -2.96
CA ASN A 109 -3.35 9.53 -3.21
C ASN A 109 -3.39 8.53 -2.03
N ASN A 110 -2.78 8.85 -0.89
CA ASN A 110 -2.79 7.94 0.25
C ASN A 110 -4.12 7.97 1.02
N THR A 111 -4.42 6.87 1.74
CA THR A 111 -5.70 6.70 2.44
C THR A 111 -5.96 7.81 3.47
N PHE A 112 -4.94 8.34 4.15
CA PHE A 112 -5.10 9.46 5.08
C PHE A 112 -5.59 10.72 4.36
N VAL A 113 -4.91 11.10 3.27
CA VAL A 113 -5.25 12.29 2.47
C VAL A 113 -6.62 12.14 1.82
N ILE A 114 -6.94 10.95 1.29
CA ILE A 114 -8.26 10.67 0.69
C ILE A 114 -9.36 10.79 1.74
N ASN A 115 -9.18 10.20 2.92
CA ASN A 115 -10.20 10.23 3.97
C ASN A 115 -10.39 11.64 4.54
N GLN A 116 -9.31 12.40 4.72
CA GLN A 116 -9.38 13.80 5.13
C GLN A 116 -10.22 14.63 4.13
N ARG A 117 -9.90 14.54 2.83
CA ARG A 117 -10.64 15.26 1.78
C ARG A 117 -12.11 14.87 1.73
N LYS A 118 -12.43 13.58 1.90
CA LYS A 118 -13.81 13.10 1.96
C LYS A 118 -14.55 13.70 3.15
N ALA A 119 -13.92 13.76 4.32
CA ALA A 119 -14.52 14.36 5.51
C ALA A 119 -14.79 15.86 5.31
N GLU A 120 -13.81 16.60 4.78
CA GLU A 120 -13.95 18.03 4.46
C GLU A 120 -15.10 18.30 3.48
N GLN A 121 -15.21 17.50 2.41
CA GLN A 121 -16.30 17.59 1.45
C GLN A 121 -17.67 17.26 2.07
N GLN A 122 -17.74 16.28 2.97
CA GLN A 122 -18.97 15.93 3.67
C GLN A 122 -19.42 17.07 4.60
N MET A 123 -18.48 17.67 5.34
CA MET A 123 -18.75 18.83 6.21
C MET A 123 -19.23 20.03 5.41
N ALA A 124 -18.61 20.33 4.26
CA ALA A 124 -19.03 21.42 3.39
C ALA A 124 -20.47 21.22 2.87
N LYS A 125 -20.79 20.01 2.39
CA LYS A 125 -22.15 19.66 1.93
C LYS A 125 -23.18 19.74 3.05
N ALA A 126 -22.84 19.33 4.27
CA ALA A 126 -23.74 19.42 5.42
C ALA A 126 -24.03 20.87 5.81
N LYS A 127 -23.01 21.74 5.77
CA LYS A 127 -23.15 23.18 6.02
C LYS A 127 -24.03 23.86 4.97
N GLU A 128 -23.84 23.54 3.70
CA GLU A 128 -24.66 24.05 2.60
C GLU A 128 -26.13 23.64 2.76
N LYS A 129 -26.41 22.36 2.97
CA LYS A 129 -27.78 21.86 3.24
C LYS A 129 -28.43 22.56 4.43
N SER A 130 -27.69 22.73 5.52
CA SER A 130 -28.19 23.44 6.71
C SER A 130 -28.54 24.89 6.36
N SER A 131 -27.69 25.59 5.62
CA SER A 131 -27.95 26.99 5.22
C SER A 131 -29.16 27.16 4.29
N VAL A 132 -29.54 26.12 3.54
CA VAL A 132 -30.75 26.10 2.71
C VAL A 132 -32.01 25.85 3.54
N ILE A 133 -31.92 25.03 4.60
CA ILE A 133 -33.06 24.73 5.49
C ILE A 133 -33.43 25.96 6.35
N PHE A 134 -32.46 26.80 6.71
CA PHE A 134 -32.68 28.00 7.52
C PHE A 134 -32.91 29.28 6.68
N ARG A 135 -33.30 29.14 5.41
CA ARG A 135 -33.77 30.22 4.52
C ARG A 135 -35.24 30.02 4.20
#